data_AF-A0A7R7IZ72-F1
#
_entry.id   AF-A0A7R7IZ72-F1
#
_cell.length_a   1.000
_cell.length_b   1.000
_cell.length_c   1.000
_cell.angle_alpha   90.00
_cell.angle_beta   90.00
_cell.angle_gamma   90.00
#
_symmetry.space_group_name_H-M   'P 1'
#
loop_
_entity.id
_entity.type
_entity.pdbx_description
1 polymer ?
#
loop_
_entity_poly.entity_id
_entity_poly.type
_entity_poly.pdbx_seq_one_letter_code
_entity_poly.pdbx_strand_id
1 'polypeptide(L)'
;MQIENLDTQFDSNFNQLGQLKWFPWVGDLYASSSEGSRLFFLGESCYDWGSSSAPERLKQNTFTREMVGKSHGINPKSKEKFFRNMERAFYLKGKVSIDARVKLWRSVCFHNLVLRPMASVKQRPSLVDYIDGWKVFFTLAEITKPNVCIFAGTDWKKLHSFKEVARESDNVVMPQTWRKKVGRSRGSHLIVTTRRGHSFSVVFIKHPSMSFSWKMWGTFVREQLNQIESSPDILVSPAFPDQASAYMP
;
A
#
# COMPACT_ATOMS: atom_id res chain seq x y z
N MET A 1 14.97 21.12 -0.77
CA MET A 1 14.46 20.84 0.59
C MET A 1 14.35 19.34 0.74
N GLN A 2 15.15 18.73 1.61
CA GLN A 2 15.20 17.27 1.79
C GLN A 2 13.95 16.80 2.54
N ILE A 3 13.35 15.69 2.10
CA ILE A 3 12.25 15.05 2.83
C ILE A 3 12.90 14.07 3.81
N GLU A 4 12.71 14.28 5.11
CA GLU A 4 13.24 13.38 6.14
C GLU A 4 12.58 12.01 6.09
N ASN A 5 13.24 11.00 6.67
CA ASN A 5 12.72 9.62 6.83
C ASN A 5 12.43 8.90 5.50
N LEU A 6 13.03 9.38 4.40
CA LEU A 6 12.86 8.86 3.05
C LEU A 6 14.14 8.17 2.59
N ASP A 7 13.99 6.97 2.05
CA ASP A 7 15.04 6.28 1.31
C ASP A 7 15.03 6.69 -0.16
N THR A 8 16.17 7.10 -0.68
CA THR A 8 16.35 7.55 -2.06
C THR A 8 17.20 6.60 -2.89
N GLN A 9 17.64 5.46 -2.33
CA GLN A 9 18.49 4.50 -3.06
C GLN A 9 17.80 3.92 -4.31
N PHE A 10 16.46 3.94 -4.35
CA PHE A 10 15.65 3.45 -5.47
C PHE A 10 15.41 4.51 -6.57
N ASP A 11 15.80 5.76 -6.36
CA ASP A 11 15.44 6.89 -7.23
C ASP A 11 16.02 6.76 -8.63
N SER A 12 17.22 6.19 -8.76
CA SER A 12 17.83 5.92 -10.06
C SER A 12 16.97 4.97 -10.90
N ASN A 13 16.44 3.90 -10.28
CA ASN A 13 15.53 2.97 -10.94
C ASN A 13 14.19 3.63 -11.27
N PHE A 14 13.64 4.46 -10.39
CA PHE A 14 12.39 5.18 -10.66
C PHE A 14 12.51 6.16 -11.84
N ASN A 15 13.62 6.88 -11.94
CA ASN A 15 13.89 7.78 -13.06
C ASN A 15 13.94 7.03 -14.40
N GLN A 16 14.50 5.82 -14.42
CA GLN A 16 14.60 5.00 -15.64
C GLN A 16 13.23 4.54 -16.18
N LEU A 17 12.16 4.59 -15.38
CA LEU A 17 10.84 4.14 -15.82
C LEU A 17 10.18 5.09 -16.82
N GLY A 18 10.56 6.38 -16.85
CA GLY A 18 10.04 7.41 -17.76
C GLY A 18 8.55 7.78 -17.63
N GLN A 19 7.71 6.84 -17.17
CA GLN A 19 6.24 6.95 -17.08
C GLN A 19 5.73 7.23 -15.66
N LEU A 20 6.62 7.28 -14.66
CA LEU A 20 6.24 7.43 -13.27
C LEU A 20 6.05 8.90 -12.90
N LYS A 21 4.79 9.35 -12.90
CA LYS A 21 4.44 10.74 -12.54
C LYS A 21 4.85 11.11 -11.12
N TRP A 22 4.61 10.24 -10.15
CA TRP A 22 4.92 10.47 -8.74
C TRP A 22 5.76 9.34 -8.21
N PHE A 23 6.88 9.66 -7.57
CA PHE A 23 7.73 8.66 -6.96
C PHE A 23 7.04 8.08 -5.72
N PRO A 24 7.14 6.77 -5.46
CA PRO A 24 6.64 6.23 -4.23
C PRO A 24 7.37 6.86 -3.04
N TRP A 25 6.67 6.87 -1.91
CA TRP A 25 7.33 6.98 -0.62
C TRP A 25 8.01 5.65 -0.34
N VAL A 26 9.28 5.67 0.01
CA VAL A 26 10.00 4.51 0.55
C VAL A 26 10.60 4.97 1.87
N GLY A 27 10.13 4.44 2.98
CA GLY A 27 10.67 4.82 4.28
C GLY A 27 12.13 4.37 4.43
N ASP A 28 12.92 5.13 5.18
CA ASP A 28 14.35 4.89 5.43
C ASP A 28 14.67 3.56 6.15
N LEU A 29 13.69 2.89 6.74
CA LEU A 29 13.81 1.56 7.35
C LEU A 29 13.23 0.44 6.46
N TYR A 30 12.72 0.76 5.27
CA TYR A 30 12.09 -0.21 4.39
C TYR A 30 13.08 -1.26 3.89
N ALA A 31 14.24 -0.84 3.37
CA ALA A 31 15.24 -1.76 2.83
C ALA A 31 15.89 -2.64 3.91
N SER A 32 16.03 -2.11 5.13
CA SER A 32 16.56 -2.81 6.30
C SER A 32 15.54 -3.69 7.02
N SER A 33 14.27 -3.69 6.58
CA SER A 33 13.26 -4.61 7.13
C SER A 33 13.67 -6.05 6.81
N SER A 34 13.44 -6.98 7.75
CA SER A 34 13.84 -8.38 7.59
C SER A 34 13.28 -8.95 6.29
N GLU A 35 14.07 -9.78 5.63
CA GLU A 35 13.62 -10.51 4.44
C GLU A 35 12.32 -11.25 4.77
N GLY A 36 11.26 -11.03 3.99
CA GLY A 36 9.92 -11.52 4.29
C GLY A 36 8.94 -10.46 4.80
N SER A 37 9.42 -9.29 5.26
CA SER A 37 8.58 -8.31 5.94
C SER A 37 8.30 -6.99 5.22
N ARG A 38 8.82 -6.83 4.00
CA ARG A 38 8.67 -5.58 3.25
C ARG A 38 7.22 -5.34 2.86
N LEU A 39 6.65 -4.29 3.40
CA LEU A 39 5.24 -3.95 3.24
C LEU A 39 5.04 -2.76 2.30
N PHE A 40 4.20 -2.96 1.29
CA PHE A 40 3.76 -1.94 0.35
C PHE A 40 2.30 -1.58 0.64
N PHE A 41 2.03 -0.32 0.96
CA PHE A 41 0.68 0.21 1.02
C PHE A 41 0.30 0.88 -0.29
N LEU A 42 -0.74 0.35 -0.93
CA LEU A 42 -1.24 0.89 -2.18
C LEU A 42 -2.59 1.56 -1.93
N GLY A 43 -2.60 2.88 -1.93
CA GLY A 43 -3.84 3.67 -1.92
C GLY A 43 -4.58 3.56 -3.25
N GLU A 44 -5.83 4.03 -3.30
CA GLU A 44 -6.61 4.04 -4.54
C GLU A 44 -6.29 5.27 -5.39
N SER A 45 -6.58 6.46 -4.86
CA SER A 45 -6.50 7.72 -5.58
C SER A 45 -6.23 8.86 -4.60
N CYS A 46 -5.71 9.98 -5.12
CA CYS A 46 -5.49 11.18 -4.34
C CYS A 46 -6.50 12.28 -4.69
N TYR A 47 -6.87 13.06 -3.68
CA TYR A 47 -7.83 14.14 -3.71
C TYR A 47 -7.16 15.38 -3.10
N ASP A 48 -6.44 16.18 -3.89
CA ASP A 48 -5.80 17.41 -3.38
C ASP A 48 -6.59 18.65 -3.83
N TRP A 49 -7.66 18.95 -3.09
CA TRP A 49 -8.63 20.03 -3.36
C TRP A 49 -8.36 21.33 -2.61
N GLY A 50 -7.36 21.33 -1.72
CA GLY A 50 -7.39 22.18 -0.53
C GLY A 50 -6.57 23.45 -0.57
N SER A 51 -5.71 23.66 -1.57
CA SER A 51 -4.88 24.87 -1.64
C SER A 51 -4.78 25.41 -3.06
N SER A 52 -4.62 26.73 -3.18
CA SER A 52 -4.28 27.39 -4.44
C SER A 52 -2.99 26.85 -5.07
N SER A 53 -2.11 26.22 -4.27
CA SER A 53 -0.87 25.56 -4.70
C SER A 53 -1.01 24.08 -5.05
N ALA A 54 -2.20 23.48 -4.93
CA ALA A 54 -2.42 22.07 -5.25
C ALA A 54 -2.03 21.72 -6.71
N PRO A 55 -2.36 22.53 -7.74
CA PRO A 55 -1.96 22.25 -9.11
C PRO A 55 -0.44 22.14 -9.30
N GLU A 56 0.34 23.00 -8.63
CA GLU A 56 1.81 23.02 -8.70
C GLU A 56 2.42 21.81 -8.01
N ARG A 57 1.91 21.43 -6.84
CA ARG A 57 2.38 20.23 -6.13
C ARG A 57 2.13 18.95 -6.92
N LEU A 58 0.98 18.86 -7.59
CA LEU A 58 0.61 17.68 -8.40
C LEU A 58 1.49 17.50 -9.64
N LYS A 59 2.22 18.55 -10.08
CA LYS A 59 3.22 18.48 -11.16
C LYS A 59 4.56 17.90 -10.68
N GLN A 60 4.84 17.95 -9.38
CA GLN A 60 6.11 17.48 -8.82
C GLN A 60 6.08 15.96 -8.62
N ASN A 61 7.15 15.27 -9.02
CA ASN A 61 7.29 13.83 -8.77
C ASN A 61 7.37 13.49 -7.27
N THR A 62 7.67 14.47 -6.42
CA THR A 62 7.74 14.34 -4.96
C THR A 62 6.36 14.36 -4.28
N PHE A 63 5.27 14.59 -5.01
CA PHE A 63 3.92 14.75 -4.44
C PHE A 63 3.55 13.66 -3.41
N THR A 64 3.67 12.39 -3.78
CA THR A 64 3.38 11.25 -2.88
C THR A 64 4.29 11.27 -1.64
N ARG A 65 5.56 11.67 -1.81
CA ARG A 65 6.53 11.72 -0.71
C ARG A 65 6.20 12.84 0.28
N GLU A 66 5.81 14.01 -0.21
CA GLU A 66 5.37 15.12 0.63
C GLU A 66 4.08 14.78 1.37
N MET A 67 3.14 14.11 0.69
CA MET A 67 1.90 13.65 1.30
C MET A 67 2.18 12.74 2.51
N VAL A 68 3.11 11.78 2.40
CA VAL A 68 3.46 10.89 3.51
C VAL A 68 4.35 11.58 4.55
N GLY A 69 5.45 12.19 4.12
CA GLY A 69 6.50 12.72 4.99
C GLY A 69 6.18 14.06 5.67
N LYS A 70 5.33 14.91 5.06
CA LYS A 70 5.03 16.25 5.58
C LYS A 70 3.57 16.41 6.00
N SER A 71 2.63 15.87 5.20
CA SER A 71 1.20 16.18 5.40
C SER A 71 0.48 15.15 6.26
N HIS A 72 0.73 13.86 6.09
CA HIS A 72 -0.16 12.83 6.62
C HIS A 72 0.48 11.70 7.41
N GLY A 73 1.39 10.92 6.84
CA GLY A 73 1.90 9.69 7.46
C GLY A 73 2.72 9.98 8.72
N ILE A 74 3.81 10.72 8.55
CA ILE A 74 4.76 11.09 9.61
C ILE A 74 4.20 12.23 10.48
N ASN A 75 3.36 13.10 9.92
CA ASN A 75 2.88 14.30 10.61
C ASN A 75 2.00 13.95 11.84
N PRO A 76 2.45 14.27 13.08
CA PRO A 76 1.73 13.90 14.30
C PRO A 76 0.38 14.60 14.46
N LYS A 77 0.19 15.75 13.80
CA LYS A 77 -1.04 16.55 13.85
C LYS A 77 -2.08 16.07 12.83
N SER A 78 -1.69 15.23 11.86
CA SER A 78 -2.60 14.75 10.83
C SER A 78 -3.74 13.91 11.40
N LYS A 79 -4.95 14.18 10.92
CA LYS A 79 -6.16 13.41 11.22
C LYS A 79 -6.68 12.65 9.98
N GLU A 80 -5.87 12.55 8.93
CA GLU A 80 -6.31 11.96 7.65
C GLU A 80 -6.73 10.49 7.85
N LYS A 81 -8.00 10.22 7.56
CA LYS A 81 -8.65 8.95 7.94
C LYS A 81 -7.97 7.75 7.29
N PHE A 82 -7.51 7.90 6.04
CA PHE A 82 -6.80 6.84 5.35
C PHE A 82 -5.62 6.32 6.17
N PHE A 83 -4.68 7.23 6.49
CA PHE A 83 -3.43 6.93 7.19
C PHE A 83 -3.72 6.40 8.60
N ARG A 84 -4.60 7.07 9.35
CA ARG A 84 -4.92 6.68 10.72
C ARG A 84 -5.57 5.31 10.81
N ASN A 85 -6.43 4.95 9.86
CA ASN A 85 -7.08 3.64 9.86
C ASN A 85 -6.15 2.52 9.37
N MET A 86 -5.23 2.81 8.45
CA MET A 86 -4.18 1.85 8.06
C MET A 86 -3.29 1.49 9.25
N GLU A 87 -2.84 2.49 10.02
CA GLU A 87 -2.03 2.25 11.22
C GLU A 87 -2.79 1.45 12.28
N ARG A 88 -4.04 1.81 12.55
CA ARG A 88 -4.89 1.07 13.50
C ARG A 88 -5.08 -0.38 13.07
N ALA A 89 -5.26 -0.63 11.77
CA ALA A 89 -5.39 -1.97 11.24
C ALA A 89 -4.08 -2.76 11.35
N PHE A 90 -2.94 -2.14 11.03
CA PHE A 90 -1.61 -2.74 11.14
C PHE A 90 -1.29 -3.15 12.59
N TYR A 91 -1.45 -2.20 13.52
CA TYR A 91 -1.18 -2.44 14.94
C TYR A 91 -2.28 -3.20 15.67
N LEU A 92 -3.46 -3.35 15.08
CA LEU A 92 -4.68 -3.81 15.75
C LEU A 92 -4.96 -3.05 17.07
N LYS A 93 -4.76 -1.73 17.06
CA LYS A 93 -4.93 -0.86 18.23
C LYS A 93 -5.81 0.34 17.87
N GLY A 94 -6.75 0.69 18.75
CA GLY A 94 -7.63 1.85 18.55
C GLY A 94 -6.89 3.20 18.63
N LYS A 95 -5.88 3.29 19.50
CA LYS A 95 -4.98 4.44 19.64
C LYS A 95 -3.53 3.99 19.37
N VAL A 96 -2.96 4.46 18.28
CA VAL A 96 -1.55 4.24 17.92
C VAL A 96 -0.75 5.48 18.34
N SER A 97 0.37 5.29 19.04
CA SER A 97 1.26 6.39 19.47
C SER A 97 1.94 7.07 18.28
N ILE A 98 2.43 8.30 18.46
CA ILE A 98 3.16 9.04 17.42
C ILE A 98 4.38 8.24 16.95
N ASP A 99 5.19 7.73 17.88
CA ASP A 99 6.41 6.98 17.55
C ASP A 99 6.11 5.71 16.76
N ALA A 100 5.03 4.98 17.11
CA ALA A 100 4.63 3.80 16.35
C ALA A 100 4.17 4.17 14.93
N ARG A 101 3.46 5.29 14.74
CA ARG A 101 3.07 5.77 13.40
C ARG A 101 4.30 6.11 12.58
N VAL A 102 5.22 6.89 13.16
CA VAL A 102 6.48 7.27 12.50
C VAL A 102 7.26 6.02 12.12
N LYS A 103 7.43 5.07 13.05
CA LYS A 103 8.11 3.80 12.80
C LYS A 103 7.47 3.02 11.66
N LEU A 104 6.14 2.92 11.61
CA LEU A 104 5.44 2.26 10.50
C LEU A 104 5.72 2.95 9.16
N TRP A 105 5.54 4.26 9.07
CA TRP A 105 5.74 4.96 7.79
C TRP A 105 7.20 4.95 7.34
N ARG A 106 8.15 4.86 8.27
CA ARG A 106 9.57 4.62 7.99
C ARG A 106 9.86 3.21 7.48
N SER A 107 9.00 2.22 7.73
CA SER A 107 9.24 0.83 7.35
C SER A 107 8.41 0.35 6.15
N VAL A 108 7.65 1.21 5.50
CA VAL A 108 6.78 0.83 4.36
C VAL A 108 7.12 1.59 3.09
N CYS A 109 6.79 0.97 1.96
CA CYS A 109 6.62 1.67 0.71
C CYS A 109 5.15 2.11 0.56
N PHE A 110 4.90 3.29 0.00
CA PHE A 110 3.55 3.77 -0.28
C PHE A 110 3.44 4.44 -1.64
N HIS A 111 2.37 4.13 -2.36
CA HIS A 111 1.97 4.79 -3.60
C HIS A 111 0.44 4.78 -3.76
N ASN A 112 -0.12 5.59 -4.66
CA ASN A 112 -1.53 5.48 -5.07
C ASN A 112 -1.61 4.77 -6.41
N LEU A 113 -2.59 3.88 -6.58
CA LEU A 113 -2.77 3.17 -7.85
C LEU A 113 -3.07 4.15 -9.00
N VAL A 114 -3.95 5.12 -8.77
CA VAL A 114 -4.36 6.06 -9.81
C VAL A 114 -3.34 7.19 -9.95
N LEU A 115 -2.81 7.34 -11.16
CA LEU A 115 -1.65 8.17 -11.50
C LEU A 115 -2.00 9.64 -11.83
N ARG A 116 -3.26 10.03 -11.62
CA ARG A 116 -3.73 11.40 -11.80
C ARG A 116 -4.58 11.83 -10.61
N PRO A 117 -4.62 13.13 -10.31
CA PRO A 117 -5.60 13.64 -9.36
C PRO A 117 -7.01 13.34 -9.87
N MET A 118 -7.91 12.98 -8.95
CA MET A 118 -9.33 13.10 -9.24
C MET A 118 -9.69 14.58 -9.44
N ALA A 119 -10.87 14.89 -9.97
CA ALA A 119 -11.46 16.21 -10.22
C ALA A 119 -12.41 16.65 -9.09
N SER A 120 -12.85 15.70 -8.27
CA SER A 120 -13.56 15.95 -7.01
C SER A 120 -13.63 14.66 -6.19
N VAL A 121 -14.09 14.74 -4.94
CA VAL A 121 -14.43 13.56 -4.10
C VAL A 121 -15.54 12.68 -4.69
N LYS A 122 -16.31 13.19 -5.66
CA LYS A 122 -17.37 12.43 -6.36
C LYS A 122 -16.83 11.72 -7.59
N GLN A 123 -15.77 12.23 -8.23
CA GLN A 123 -15.17 11.54 -9.36
C GLN A 123 -14.62 10.20 -8.89
N ARG A 124 -14.84 9.18 -9.70
CA ARG A 124 -14.27 7.85 -9.51
C ARG A 124 -13.24 7.60 -10.61
N PRO A 125 -12.15 6.90 -10.29
CA PRO A 125 -11.24 6.43 -11.32
C PRO A 125 -11.97 5.54 -12.33
N SER A 126 -11.54 5.64 -13.58
CA SER A 126 -11.99 4.80 -14.70
C SER A 126 -11.31 3.43 -14.66
N LEU A 127 -11.72 2.51 -15.54
CA LEU A 127 -11.05 1.22 -15.70
C LEU A 127 -9.60 1.41 -16.21
N VAL A 128 -9.41 2.33 -17.16
CA VAL A 128 -8.09 2.68 -17.72
C VAL A 128 -7.15 3.18 -16.63
N ASP A 129 -7.64 4.05 -15.72
CA ASP A 129 -6.85 4.52 -14.58
C ASP A 129 -6.32 3.37 -13.71
N TYR A 130 -7.10 2.30 -13.54
CA TYR A 130 -6.66 1.14 -12.79
C TYR A 130 -5.69 0.26 -13.58
N ILE A 131 -5.92 0.06 -14.89
CA ILE A 131 -5.01 -0.71 -15.76
C ILE A 131 -3.63 -0.07 -15.77
N ASP A 132 -3.55 1.23 -16.05
CA ASP A 132 -2.28 1.96 -16.08
C ASP A 132 -1.59 1.96 -14.71
N GLY A 133 -2.39 2.15 -13.65
CA GLY A 133 -1.91 2.05 -12.28
C GLY A 133 -1.30 0.68 -11.95
N TRP A 134 -1.94 -0.41 -12.37
CA TRP A 134 -1.43 -1.76 -12.10
C TRP A 134 -0.16 -2.05 -12.88
N LYS A 135 -0.05 -1.59 -14.14
CA LYS A 135 1.19 -1.69 -14.93
C LYS A 135 2.35 -1.04 -14.19
N VAL A 136 2.15 0.19 -13.72
CA VAL A 136 3.16 0.90 -12.90
C VAL A 136 3.45 0.18 -11.60
N PHE A 137 2.43 -0.32 -10.90
CA PHE A 137 2.62 -1.05 -9.65
C PHE A 137 3.50 -2.30 -9.83
N PHE A 138 3.30 -3.12 -10.87
CA PHE A 138 4.14 -4.29 -11.10
C PHE A 138 5.60 -3.90 -11.34
N THR A 139 5.85 -2.80 -12.05
CA THR A 139 7.21 -2.26 -12.21
C THR A 139 7.79 -1.78 -10.88
N LEU A 140 7.01 -1.10 -10.04
CA LEU A 140 7.45 -0.68 -8.71
C LEU A 140 7.71 -1.87 -7.79
N ALA A 141 6.94 -2.94 -7.90
CA ALA A 141 7.13 -4.17 -7.13
C ALA A 141 8.40 -4.92 -7.53
N GLU A 142 8.78 -4.86 -8.81
CA GLU A 142 10.07 -5.38 -9.30
C GLU A 142 11.27 -4.63 -8.71
N ILE A 143 11.13 -3.33 -8.43
CA ILE A 143 12.19 -2.48 -7.87
C ILE A 143 12.23 -2.59 -6.34
N THR A 144 11.08 -2.44 -5.69
CA THR A 144 11.00 -2.37 -4.22
C THR A 144 10.95 -3.74 -3.56
N LYS A 145 10.67 -4.80 -4.34
CA LYS A 145 10.59 -6.20 -3.89
C LYS A 145 9.76 -6.36 -2.62
N PRO A 146 8.50 -5.88 -2.60
CA PRO A 146 7.65 -6.02 -1.43
C PRO A 146 7.28 -7.48 -1.23
N ASN A 147 7.21 -7.91 0.01
CA ASN A 147 6.70 -9.23 0.38
C ASN A 147 5.18 -9.25 0.44
N VAL A 148 4.59 -8.14 0.86
CA VAL A 148 3.15 -7.95 0.99
C VAL A 148 2.78 -6.58 0.43
N CYS A 149 1.76 -6.54 -0.41
CA CYS A 149 1.06 -5.34 -0.82
C CYS A 149 -0.35 -5.34 -0.22
N ILE A 150 -0.70 -4.30 0.54
CA ILE A 150 -2.07 -4.07 1.00
C ILE A 150 -2.67 -2.97 0.14
N PHE A 151 -3.66 -3.34 -0.66
CA PHE A 151 -4.35 -2.43 -1.57
C PHE A 151 -5.71 -1.99 -1.03
N ALA A 152 -5.93 -0.67 -1.00
CA ALA A 152 -7.14 -0.04 -0.49
C ALA A 152 -8.28 -0.01 -1.52
N GLY A 153 -8.82 -1.17 -1.89
CA GLY A 153 -10.05 -1.23 -2.67
C GLY A 153 -10.55 -2.66 -2.86
N THR A 154 -11.86 -2.87 -2.73
CA THR A 154 -12.50 -4.19 -2.94
C THR A 154 -13.47 -4.22 -4.11
N ASP A 155 -13.54 -3.13 -4.88
CA ASP A 155 -14.44 -3.03 -6.03
C ASP A 155 -14.01 -4.03 -7.12
N TRP A 156 -15.00 -4.61 -7.81
CA TRP A 156 -14.75 -5.62 -8.83
C TRP A 156 -13.88 -5.09 -9.97
N LYS A 157 -14.01 -3.81 -10.36
CA LYS A 157 -13.22 -3.20 -11.44
C LYS A 157 -11.72 -3.26 -11.13
N LYS A 158 -11.36 -3.05 -9.87
CA LYS A 158 -9.96 -3.01 -9.41
C LYS A 158 -9.34 -4.40 -9.42
N LEU A 159 -10.10 -5.41 -9.00
CA LEU A 159 -9.66 -6.80 -9.03
C LEU A 159 -9.62 -7.34 -10.48
N HIS A 160 -10.56 -6.93 -11.32
CA HIS A 160 -10.62 -7.31 -12.71
C HIS A 160 -9.42 -6.76 -13.49
N SER A 161 -9.19 -5.44 -13.42
CA SER A 161 -8.03 -4.82 -14.07
C SER A 161 -6.69 -5.35 -13.54
N PHE A 162 -6.62 -5.68 -12.24
CA PHE A 162 -5.44 -6.36 -11.69
C PHE A 162 -5.18 -7.69 -12.41
N LYS A 163 -6.21 -8.53 -12.56
CA LYS A 163 -6.10 -9.84 -13.20
C LYS A 163 -5.80 -9.72 -14.69
N GLU A 164 -6.35 -8.71 -15.35
CA GLU A 164 -6.08 -8.39 -16.75
C GLU A 164 -4.60 -8.07 -16.94
N VAL A 165 -4.07 -7.07 -16.21
CA VAL A 165 -2.65 -6.69 -16.29
C VAL A 165 -1.72 -7.82 -15.85
N ALA A 166 -2.10 -8.59 -14.82
CA ALA A 166 -1.33 -9.74 -14.36
C ALA A 166 -1.23 -10.86 -15.41
N ARG A 167 -2.23 -11.00 -16.30
CA ARG A 167 -2.21 -11.98 -17.40
C ARG A 167 -1.45 -11.47 -18.63
N GLU A 168 -1.61 -10.19 -18.94
CA GLU A 168 -0.93 -9.55 -20.09
C GLU A 168 0.56 -9.34 -19.86
N SER A 169 0.94 -9.10 -18.61
CA SER A 169 2.34 -9.12 -18.26
C SER A 169 2.82 -10.57 -18.28
N ASP A 170 3.93 -10.85 -18.96
CA ASP A 170 4.65 -12.15 -18.96
C ASP A 170 5.21 -12.53 -17.57
N ASN A 171 4.56 -12.07 -16.49
CA ASN A 171 5.09 -11.89 -15.16
C ASN A 171 4.31 -12.61 -14.07
N VAL A 172 3.36 -13.53 -14.32
CA VAL A 172 2.65 -14.17 -13.19
C VAL A 172 2.19 -15.61 -13.44
N VAL A 173 2.63 -16.52 -12.56
CA VAL A 173 1.95 -17.79 -12.29
C VAL A 173 0.75 -17.54 -11.37
N MET A 174 -0.44 -17.79 -11.92
CA MET A 174 -1.79 -17.89 -11.33
C MET A 174 -2.07 -17.18 -9.98
N PRO A 175 -2.95 -16.16 -9.95
CA PRO A 175 -3.48 -15.62 -8.69
C PRO A 175 -4.42 -16.63 -8.02
N GLN A 176 -3.93 -17.39 -7.04
CA GLN A 176 -4.81 -18.04 -6.08
C GLN A 176 -5.62 -16.94 -5.39
N THR A 177 -6.93 -16.88 -5.67
CA THR A 177 -7.78 -15.81 -5.16
C THR A 177 -8.62 -16.33 -4.02
N TRP A 178 -8.25 -15.99 -2.78
CA TRP A 178 -9.14 -16.23 -1.64
C TRP A 178 -10.03 -15.03 -1.42
N ARG A 179 -11.34 -15.25 -1.26
CA ARG A 179 -12.29 -14.19 -0.95
C ARG A 179 -12.98 -14.49 0.38
N LYS A 180 -12.86 -13.57 1.33
CA LYS A 180 -13.52 -13.67 2.63
C LYS A 180 -14.44 -12.48 2.84
N LYS A 181 -15.65 -12.74 3.36
CA LYS A 181 -16.55 -11.68 3.78
C LYS A 181 -15.96 -11.00 5.03
N VAL A 182 -15.84 -9.67 4.99
CA VAL A 182 -15.34 -8.85 6.10
C VAL A 182 -16.35 -7.72 6.31
N GLY A 183 -17.22 -7.89 7.31
CA GLY A 183 -18.39 -7.03 7.49
C GLY A 183 -19.31 -7.06 6.26
N ARG A 184 -19.56 -5.89 5.66
CA ARG A 184 -20.44 -5.71 4.47
C ARG A 184 -19.71 -5.77 3.14
N SER A 185 -18.40 -6.03 3.14
CA SER A 185 -17.59 -6.11 1.91
C SER A 185 -16.86 -7.45 1.85
N ARG A 186 -16.09 -7.68 0.78
CA ARG A 186 -15.28 -8.89 0.61
C ARG A 186 -13.83 -8.50 0.39
N GLY A 187 -12.95 -8.95 1.27
CA GLY A 187 -11.52 -8.90 1.04
C GLY A 187 -11.12 -9.94 0.01
N SER A 188 -9.99 -9.70 -0.67
CA SER A 188 -9.39 -10.70 -1.56
C SER A 188 -7.90 -10.81 -1.25
N HIS A 189 -7.34 -12.01 -1.38
CA HIS A 189 -5.91 -12.26 -1.26
C HIS A 189 -5.45 -12.98 -2.52
N LEU A 190 -4.34 -12.52 -3.10
CA LEU A 190 -3.73 -13.06 -4.30
C LEU A 190 -2.23 -13.21 -4.06
N ILE A 191 -1.65 -14.30 -4.56
CA ILE A 191 -0.19 -14.46 -4.63
C ILE A 191 0.25 -14.18 -6.06
N VAL A 192 1.35 -13.45 -6.19
CA VAL A 192 1.93 -13.01 -7.46
C VAL A 192 3.39 -13.41 -7.46
N THR A 193 3.85 -14.03 -8.55
CA THR A 193 5.27 -14.31 -8.78
C THR A 193 5.73 -13.63 -10.05
N THR A 194 6.53 -12.58 -9.93
CA THR A 194 7.14 -11.86 -11.05
C THR A 194 8.01 -12.78 -11.92
N ARG A 195 8.29 -12.41 -13.17
CA ARG A 195 9.17 -13.18 -14.07
C ARG A 195 10.57 -13.40 -13.50
N ARG A 196 11.06 -12.47 -12.67
CA ARG A 196 12.37 -12.58 -12.00
C ARG A 196 12.33 -13.44 -10.73
N GLY A 197 11.25 -14.18 -10.50
CA GLY A 197 11.10 -15.12 -9.38
C GLY A 197 10.71 -14.47 -8.05
N HIS A 198 10.52 -13.15 -8.01
CA HIS A 198 10.06 -12.48 -6.79
C HIS A 198 8.57 -12.75 -6.56
N SER A 199 8.25 -13.44 -5.46
CA SER A 199 6.90 -13.78 -5.05
C SER A 199 6.41 -12.87 -3.92
N PHE A 200 5.18 -12.38 -4.03
CA PHE A 200 4.58 -11.51 -3.03
C PHE A 200 3.06 -11.61 -2.98
N SER A 201 2.50 -11.22 -1.85
CA SER A 201 1.06 -11.25 -1.61
C SER A 201 0.42 -9.91 -1.91
N VAL A 202 -0.79 -9.92 -2.46
CA VAL A 202 -1.62 -8.73 -2.67
C VAL A 202 -2.95 -8.93 -1.95
N VAL A 203 -3.17 -8.13 -0.92
CA VAL A 203 -4.36 -8.18 -0.06
C VAL A 203 -5.24 -6.97 -0.33
N PHE A 204 -6.41 -7.21 -0.92
CA PHE A 204 -7.43 -6.22 -1.20
C PHE A 204 -8.30 -6.00 0.04
N ILE A 205 -8.25 -4.80 0.60
CA ILE A 205 -9.05 -4.38 1.74
C ILE A 205 -10.03 -3.28 1.38
N LYS A 206 -11.09 -3.10 2.17
CA LYS A 206 -11.99 -1.96 1.98
C LYS A 206 -11.20 -0.66 2.13
N HIS A 207 -11.55 0.35 1.34
CA HIS A 207 -10.88 1.65 1.40
C HIS A 207 -10.95 2.25 2.83
N PRO A 208 -9.80 2.58 3.47
CA PRO A 208 -9.76 3.01 4.87
C PRO A 208 -10.44 4.35 5.18
N SER A 209 -10.70 5.20 4.19
CA SER A 209 -11.27 6.53 4.42
C SER A 209 -12.77 6.56 4.74
N MET A 210 -13.54 5.49 4.47
CA MET A 210 -15.00 5.50 4.67
C MET A 210 -15.55 4.16 5.14
N SER A 211 -16.31 4.19 6.25
CA SER A 211 -16.99 3.04 6.85
C SER A 211 -16.08 1.80 6.97
N PHE A 212 -14.86 2.03 7.45
CA PHE A 212 -13.79 1.04 7.58
C PHE A 212 -13.63 0.64 9.05
N SER A 213 -13.81 -0.66 9.33
CA SER A 213 -13.53 -1.22 10.65
C SER A 213 -12.09 -1.72 10.70
N TRP A 214 -11.20 -0.90 11.26
CA TRP A 214 -9.77 -1.23 11.36
C TRP A 214 -9.52 -2.57 12.06
N LYS A 215 -10.35 -2.95 13.05
CA LYS A 215 -10.22 -4.22 13.76
C LYS A 215 -10.51 -5.40 12.83
N MET A 216 -11.65 -5.40 12.14
CA MET A 216 -12.03 -6.49 11.24
C MET A 216 -11.06 -6.63 10.06
N TRP A 217 -10.65 -5.51 9.46
CA TRP A 217 -9.74 -5.52 8.32
C TRP A 217 -8.30 -5.84 8.71
N GLY A 218 -7.82 -5.35 9.86
CA GLY A 218 -6.52 -5.75 10.40
C GLY A 218 -6.45 -7.24 10.74
N THR A 219 -7.52 -7.80 11.33
CA THR A 219 -7.60 -9.24 11.61
C THR A 219 -7.60 -10.03 10.30
N PHE A 220 -8.40 -9.63 9.31
CA PHE A 220 -8.38 -10.25 7.99
C PHE A 220 -6.98 -10.24 7.37
N VAL A 221 -6.29 -9.10 7.37
CA VAL A 221 -4.92 -8.99 6.84
C VAL A 221 -3.98 -9.96 7.55
N ARG A 222 -3.98 -10.01 8.89
CA ARG A 222 -3.11 -10.94 9.64
C ARG A 222 -3.42 -12.41 9.33
N GLU A 223 -4.70 -12.78 9.27
CA GLU A 223 -5.10 -14.15 8.90
C GLU A 223 -4.61 -14.54 7.50
N GLN A 224 -4.68 -13.63 6.53
CA GLN A 224 -4.22 -13.91 5.17
C GLN A 224 -2.70 -14.11 5.11
N LEU A 225 -1.95 -13.44 5.98
CA LEU A 225 -0.50 -13.47 5.99
C LEU A 225 0.01 -14.72 6.72
N ASN A 226 -0.62 -15.10 7.83
CA ASN A 226 -0.29 -16.34 8.54
C ASN A 226 -0.61 -17.61 7.71
N GLN A 227 -1.62 -17.56 6.83
CA GLN A 227 -1.93 -18.69 5.93
C GLN A 227 -0.80 -18.99 4.95
N ILE A 228 0.02 -18.00 4.61
CA ILE A 228 1.19 -18.16 3.74
C ILE A 228 2.28 -18.92 4.49
N GLU A 229 2.55 -18.57 5.74
CA GLU A 229 3.58 -19.20 6.58
C GLU A 229 3.31 -20.70 6.82
N SER A 230 2.04 -21.10 6.85
CA SER A 230 1.64 -22.51 6.95
C SER A 230 1.70 -23.29 5.64
N SER A 231 1.95 -22.61 4.51
CA SER A 231 2.10 -23.25 3.20
C SER A 231 3.59 -23.58 2.99
N PRO A 232 3.98 -24.86 2.84
CA PRO A 232 5.38 -25.31 2.85
C PRO A 232 6.28 -24.70 1.75
N ASP A 233 5.72 -23.98 0.79
CA ASP A 233 6.43 -23.47 -0.39
C ASP A 233 6.70 -21.95 -0.38
N ILE A 234 6.27 -21.18 0.64
CA ILE A 234 6.42 -19.71 0.63
C ILE A 234 6.78 -19.17 2.02
N LEU A 235 8.08 -18.99 2.28
CA LEU A 235 8.57 -18.31 3.49
C LEU A 235 8.47 -16.79 3.33
N VAL A 236 7.37 -16.20 3.80
CA VAL A 236 7.21 -14.73 3.86
C VAL A 236 6.53 -14.34 5.16
N SER A 237 7.30 -13.88 6.15
CA SER A 237 6.76 -13.35 7.42
C SER A 237 6.83 -11.82 7.47
N PRO A 238 5.69 -11.13 7.34
CA PRO A 238 5.59 -9.73 7.76
C PRO A 238 5.61 -9.64 9.28
N ALA A 239 6.68 -9.03 9.80
CA ALA A 239 6.82 -8.70 11.22
C ALA A 239 5.69 -7.73 11.65
N PHE A 240 4.55 -8.30 12.06
CA PHE A 240 3.56 -7.57 12.82
C PHE A 240 4.00 -7.55 14.28
N PRO A 241 3.76 -6.45 14.99
CA PRO A 241 3.99 -6.44 16.43
C PRO A 241 3.10 -7.51 17.08
N ASP A 242 3.75 -8.43 17.79
CA ASP A 242 3.12 -9.48 18.59
C ASP A 242 2.13 -8.88 19.58
N GLN A 243 1.00 -9.56 19.76
CA GLN A 243 -0.01 -9.18 20.74
C GLN A 243 0.34 -9.62 22.17
N ALA A 244 1.61 -9.90 22.47
CA ALA A 244 2.06 -10.31 23.81
C ALA A 244 2.57 -9.12 24.63
N SER A 245 1.73 -8.12 24.92
CA SER A 245 2.00 -7.17 26.02
C SER A 245 0.81 -6.32 26.49
N ALA A 246 -0.41 -6.51 25.97
CA ALA A 246 -1.54 -5.60 26.26
C ALA A 246 -2.56 -6.13 27.27
N TYR A 247 -2.21 -7.15 28.06
CA TYR A 247 -3.00 -7.60 29.21
C TYR A 247 -2.08 -7.83 30.41
N MET A 248 -1.78 -6.74 31.12
CA MET A 248 -1.56 -6.76 32.57
C MET A 248 -2.27 -5.50 33.10
N PRO A 249 -3.03 -5.61 34.20
CA PRO A 249 -3.91 -4.57 34.72
C PRO A 249 -3.18 -3.28 35.14
#